data_AF-A0A7S0HHK7-F1
#
_entry.id   AF-A0A7S0HHK7-F1
#
_cell.length_a   1.000
_cell.length_b   1.000
_cell.length_c   1.000
_cell.angle_alpha   90.00
_cell.angle_beta   90.00
_cell.angle_gamma   90.00
#
_symmetry.space_group_name_H-M   'P 1'
#
loop_
_entity.id
_entity.type
_entity.pdbx_description
1 polymer ?
#
loop_
_entity_poly.entity_id
_entity_poly.type
_entity_poly.pdbx_seq_one_letter_code
_entity_poly.pdbx_strand_id
1 'polypeptide(L)'
;MVKILAARLIGLQVAAVCNFCSLPIASTRHRLRLRGGFSAEHLRMANSGSEAKKRIGTHDGTFHCDEVMACWMLHQTKEFAGAQIVRTRDVKTLSEMDIVVDVGAVFDPSSHRYDHHQKTFTDTFDEKHVTTKLSSAGLIYKYFGREILQNIVKNVEIDYDKLYYLIYDNFIEEIDAVDNGVECYPADAVPKYKVSTMLGQRVGRLNPSWNDQGKKPDEQFQKAMQIVGDEMESIVEYYAKAFLPARSIVYAAISSRLDYHPSGKIMVLKTVRCASGREEPW
;
A
#
# COMPACT_ATOMS: atom_id res chain seq x y z
N MET A 1 41.79 -9.03 -2.37
CA MET A 1 41.82 -7.67 -2.99
C MET A 1 40.47 -7.03 -2.76
N VAL A 2 40.37 -6.10 -1.80
CA VAL A 2 39.12 -5.42 -1.41
C VAL A 2 38.69 -4.48 -2.53
N LYS A 3 37.51 -4.70 -3.13
CA LYS A 3 36.95 -3.75 -4.10
C LYS A 3 36.20 -2.65 -3.36
N ILE A 4 36.74 -1.44 -3.40
CA ILE A 4 36.16 -0.23 -2.79
C ILE A 4 35.12 0.33 -3.77
N LEU A 5 33.85 0.40 -3.35
CA LEU A 5 32.83 1.15 -4.07
C LEU A 5 32.63 2.50 -3.37
N ALA A 6 33.01 3.60 -4.02
CA ALA A 6 32.77 4.95 -3.53
C ALA A 6 31.41 5.44 -4.05
N ALA A 7 30.39 5.50 -3.20
CA ALA A 7 29.11 6.14 -3.51
C ALA A 7 29.06 7.54 -2.88
N ARG A 8 28.79 8.58 -3.68
CA ARG A 8 28.49 9.94 -3.18
C ARG A 8 27.02 9.99 -2.75
N LEU A 9 26.80 10.37 -1.50
CA LEU A 9 25.48 10.55 -0.87
C LEU A 9 24.82 11.87 -1.33
N ILE A 10 23.85 11.76 -2.24
CA ILE A 10 22.71 12.68 -2.38
C ILE A 10 21.52 11.77 -2.70
N GLY A 11 20.37 11.97 -2.04
CA GLY A 11 19.25 11.03 -1.97
C GLY A 11 18.76 10.47 -3.30
N LEU A 12 19.38 9.37 -3.73
CA LEU A 12 18.93 8.52 -4.83
C LEU A 12 18.63 7.13 -4.26
N GLN A 13 17.51 6.56 -4.69
CA GLN A 13 17.30 5.11 -4.68
C GLN A 13 18.59 4.43 -5.14
N VAL A 14 19.24 3.68 -4.25
CA VAL A 14 20.39 2.86 -4.62
C VAL A 14 19.85 1.62 -5.34
N ALA A 15 19.47 1.80 -6.60
CA ALA A 15 19.38 0.70 -7.54
C ALA A 15 20.82 0.38 -7.98
N ALA A 16 21.46 -0.59 -7.32
CA ALA A 16 22.75 -1.11 -7.77
C ALA A 16 22.53 -1.93 -9.06
N VAL A 17 22.56 -1.27 -10.21
CA VAL A 17 22.65 -1.96 -11.51
C VAL A 17 24.10 -2.41 -11.69
N CYS A 18 24.34 -3.72 -11.58
CA CYS A 18 25.64 -4.32 -11.82
C CYS A 18 25.93 -4.32 -13.34
N ASN A 19 26.72 -3.37 -13.82
CA ASN A 19 27.00 -3.16 -15.24
C ASN A 19 28.14 -4.03 -15.81
N PHE A 20 28.28 -5.27 -15.34
CA PHE A 20 29.30 -6.21 -15.84
C PHE A 20 28.73 -7.62 -16.02
N CYS A 21 27.99 -7.82 -17.12
CA CYS A 21 27.77 -9.17 -17.66
C CYS A 21 27.66 -9.09 -19.18
N SER A 22 28.82 -9.00 -19.84
CA SER A 22 28.94 -9.05 -21.31
C SER A 22 29.31 -10.48 -21.73
N LEU A 23 28.39 -11.44 -21.66
CA LEU A 23 28.55 -12.77 -22.27
C LEU A 23 27.18 -13.31 -22.73
N PRO A 24 27.14 -14.12 -23.81
CA PRO A 24 25.93 -14.35 -24.59
C PRO A 24 24.88 -15.14 -23.81
N ILE A 25 23.64 -14.66 -23.89
CA ILE A 25 22.46 -15.29 -23.30
C ILE A 25 22.16 -16.58 -24.07
N ALA A 26 22.42 -17.73 -23.47
CA ALA A 26 21.87 -18.99 -23.94
C ALA A 26 20.35 -18.98 -23.73
N SER A 27 19.60 -19.20 -24.81
CA SER A 27 18.15 -19.29 -24.81
C SER A 27 17.68 -20.54 -24.06
N THR A 28 17.43 -20.40 -22.76
CA THR A 28 16.58 -21.34 -22.02
C THR A 28 15.17 -20.79 -21.98
N ARG A 29 14.28 -21.40 -22.79
CA ARG A 29 12.83 -21.18 -22.69
C ARG A 29 12.34 -21.66 -21.33
N HIS A 30 12.29 -20.76 -20.36
CA HIS A 30 11.45 -20.97 -19.19
C HIS A 30 10.04 -20.52 -19.53
N ARG A 31 9.12 -21.50 -19.64
CA ARG A 31 7.69 -21.25 -19.51
C ARG A 31 7.48 -20.56 -18.17
N LEU A 32 7.16 -19.26 -18.20
CA LEU A 32 6.51 -18.62 -17.07
C LEU A 32 5.18 -19.34 -16.88
N ARG A 33 5.15 -20.22 -15.89
CA ARG A 33 3.91 -20.77 -15.37
C ARG A 33 3.33 -19.64 -14.50
N LEU A 34 2.35 -18.90 -15.04
CA LEU A 34 1.50 -18.03 -14.25
C LEU A 34 0.86 -18.90 -13.16
N ARG A 35 1.41 -18.84 -11.95
CA ARG A 35 0.83 -19.39 -10.73
C ARG A 35 0.60 -18.20 -9.81
N GLY A 36 -0.65 -18.00 -9.44
CA GLY A 36 -1.09 -16.89 -8.60
C GLY A 36 -2.44 -16.30 -9.04
N GLY A 37 -3.33 -17.10 -9.63
CA GLY A 37 -4.75 -16.82 -9.43
C GLY A 37 -5.05 -17.06 -7.96
N PHE A 38 -5.94 -16.25 -7.38
CA PHE A 38 -6.55 -16.44 -6.06
C PHE A 38 -6.53 -17.92 -5.65
N SER A 39 -5.67 -18.29 -4.69
CA SER A 39 -5.77 -19.63 -4.11
C SER A 39 -7.12 -19.69 -3.41
N ALA A 40 -7.99 -20.57 -3.92
CA ALA A 40 -9.28 -20.91 -3.35
C ALA A 40 -9.18 -21.59 -1.96
N GLU A 41 -8.03 -21.53 -1.29
CA GLU A 41 -7.81 -22.06 0.06
C GLU A 41 -8.35 -21.14 1.17
N HIS A 42 -8.74 -19.89 0.88
CA HIS A 42 -9.33 -19.00 1.88
C HIS A 42 -10.81 -19.27 2.23
N LEU A 43 -11.46 -20.30 1.62
CA LEU A 43 -12.87 -20.61 1.88
C LEU A 43 -13.12 -21.91 2.66
N ARG A 44 -12.13 -22.48 3.35
CA ARG A 44 -12.37 -23.65 4.20
C ARG A 44 -11.53 -23.61 5.47
N MET A 45 -12.09 -23.01 6.52
CA MET A 45 -12.26 -23.60 7.87
C MET A 45 -12.68 -22.51 8.87
N ALA A 46 -13.99 -22.40 9.09
CA ALA A 46 -14.57 -21.95 10.35
C ALA A 46 -16.04 -22.42 10.37
N ASN A 47 -16.27 -23.65 10.80
CA ASN A 47 -17.58 -24.06 11.28
C ASN A 47 -17.54 -23.92 12.81
N SER A 48 -17.91 -22.75 13.30
CA SER A 48 -18.10 -22.48 14.73
C SER A 48 -19.10 -21.33 14.90
N GLY A 49 -20.39 -21.66 15.05
CA GLY A 49 -21.46 -20.71 15.39
C GLY A 49 -21.80 -19.72 14.27
N SER A 50 -23.08 -19.59 13.93
CA SER A 50 -23.55 -18.56 13.00
C SER A 50 -23.52 -17.18 13.68
N GLU A 51 -22.34 -16.63 13.94
CA GLU A 51 -22.24 -15.18 14.16
C GLU A 51 -22.62 -14.48 12.86
N ALA A 52 -23.46 -13.44 12.98
CA ALA A 52 -23.82 -12.64 11.83
C ALA A 52 -22.55 -12.02 11.23
N LYS A 53 -22.39 -12.19 9.92
CA LYS A 53 -21.27 -11.60 9.17
C LYS A 53 -21.29 -10.08 9.38
N LYS A 54 -20.18 -9.52 9.89
CA LYS A 54 -19.97 -8.07 10.07
C LYS A 54 -20.29 -7.30 8.78
N ARG A 55 -20.73 -6.05 8.89
CA ARG A 55 -21.17 -5.23 7.75
C ARG A 55 -20.38 -3.92 7.66
N ILE A 56 -19.85 -3.64 6.48
CA ILE A 56 -19.15 -2.39 6.13
C ILE A 56 -20.10 -1.54 5.27
N GLY A 57 -20.42 -0.34 5.73
CA GLY A 57 -21.18 0.65 4.96
C GLY A 57 -20.26 1.58 4.18
N THR A 58 -20.60 1.84 2.92
CA THR A 58 -20.01 2.92 2.12
C THR A 58 -21.03 3.44 1.11
N HIS A 59 -20.73 4.48 0.35
CA HIS A 59 -21.69 5.06 -0.58
C HIS A 59 -21.90 4.24 -1.88
N ASP A 60 -23.05 4.42 -2.51
CA ASP A 60 -23.48 3.75 -3.75
C ASP A 60 -23.25 4.58 -5.02
N GLY A 61 -22.47 5.67 -4.93
CA GLY A 61 -22.17 6.54 -6.07
C GLY A 61 -21.06 6.02 -6.97
N THR A 62 -20.56 6.92 -7.83
CA THR A 62 -19.23 6.78 -8.46
C THR A 62 -18.24 6.48 -7.36
N PHE A 63 -17.53 5.36 -7.47
CA PHE A 63 -16.56 4.98 -6.45
C PHE A 63 -15.17 5.52 -6.75
N HIS A 64 -14.45 5.89 -5.70
CA HIS A 64 -13.09 6.42 -5.75
C HIS A 64 -12.09 5.37 -5.26
N CYS A 65 -10.80 5.75 -5.28
CA CYS A 65 -9.77 4.87 -4.74
C CYS A 65 -9.88 4.75 -3.21
N ASP A 66 -10.40 5.80 -2.57
CA ASP A 66 -10.46 5.97 -1.13
C ASP A 66 -11.24 4.84 -0.45
N GLU A 67 -12.54 4.78 -0.69
CA GLU A 67 -13.43 3.82 -0.05
C GLU A 67 -13.21 2.39 -0.53
N VAL A 68 -12.73 2.22 -1.76
CA VAL A 68 -12.33 0.91 -2.30
C VAL A 68 -11.12 0.39 -1.52
N MET A 69 -10.09 1.22 -1.29
CA MET A 69 -8.92 0.86 -0.49
C MET A 69 -9.31 0.63 0.97
N ALA A 70 -10.13 1.50 1.57
CA ALA A 70 -10.63 1.36 2.94
C ALA A 70 -11.36 0.01 3.14
N CYS A 71 -12.28 -0.35 2.24
CA CYS A 71 -13.00 -1.61 2.30
C CYS A 71 -12.05 -2.82 2.16
N TRP A 72 -11.08 -2.76 1.24
CA TRP A 72 -10.13 -3.86 1.05
C TRP A 72 -9.22 -4.04 2.28
N MET A 73 -8.73 -2.94 2.85
CA MET A 73 -7.93 -2.94 4.08
C MET A 73 -8.69 -3.53 5.25
N LEU A 74 -9.97 -3.22 5.42
CA LEU A 74 -10.80 -3.81 6.47
C LEU A 74 -10.89 -5.33 6.34
N HIS A 75 -10.96 -5.88 5.12
CA HIS A 75 -10.90 -7.32 4.90
C HIS A 75 -9.56 -7.97 5.26
N GLN A 76 -8.52 -7.19 5.57
CA GLN A 76 -7.26 -7.70 6.10
C GLN A 76 -7.21 -7.70 7.63
N THR A 77 -8.26 -7.22 8.32
CA THR A 77 -8.36 -7.27 9.79
C THR A 77 -9.07 -8.53 10.25
N LYS A 78 -8.84 -8.96 11.48
CA LYS A 78 -9.50 -10.12 12.07
C LYS A 78 -11.00 -9.92 12.20
N GLU A 79 -11.44 -8.73 12.62
CA GLU A 79 -12.85 -8.43 12.83
C GLU A 79 -13.64 -8.38 11.52
N PHE A 80 -13.06 -7.77 10.47
CA PHE A 80 -13.77 -7.50 9.22
C PHE A 80 -13.32 -8.35 8.03
N ALA A 81 -12.48 -9.38 8.24
CA ALA A 81 -11.96 -10.29 7.20
C ALA A 81 -13.04 -10.84 6.27
N GLY A 82 -14.16 -11.22 6.87
CA GLY A 82 -15.29 -11.79 6.16
C GLY A 82 -16.44 -10.84 6.00
N ALA A 83 -16.32 -9.53 6.26
CA ALA A 83 -17.46 -8.63 6.33
C ALA A 83 -18.20 -8.48 4.99
N GLN A 84 -19.49 -8.16 5.04
CA GLN A 84 -20.30 -7.84 3.86
C GLN A 84 -20.20 -6.34 3.60
N ILE A 85 -19.86 -5.95 2.37
CA ILE A 85 -19.91 -4.55 1.95
C ILE A 85 -21.33 -4.23 1.51
N VAL A 86 -21.89 -3.16 2.08
CA VAL A 86 -23.21 -2.61 1.79
C VAL A 86 -23.01 -1.19 1.26
N ARG A 87 -23.32 -0.99 -0.02
CA ARG A 87 -23.19 0.31 -0.68
C ARG A 87 -24.54 1.02 -0.67
N THR A 88 -24.65 2.13 0.05
CA THR A 88 -25.90 2.89 0.25
C THR A 88 -25.61 4.28 0.82
N ARG A 89 -26.54 5.23 0.62
CA ARG A 89 -26.59 6.51 1.35
C ARG A 89 -27.77 6.61 2.32
N ASP A 90 -28.56 5.56 2.46
CA ASP A 90 -29.68 5.53 3.39
C ASP A 90 -29.18 5.53 4.84
N VAL A 91 -29.49 6.61 5.56
CA VAL A 91 -29.01 6.84 6.93
C VAL A 91 -29.46 5.73 7.89
N LYS A 92 -30.68 5.19 7.70
CA LYS A 92 -31.19 4.10 8.54
C LYS A 92 -30.36 2.84 8.34
N THR A 93 -30.12 2.46 7.09
CA THR A 93 -29.26 1.32 6.75
C THR A 93 -27.84 1.52 7.28
N LEU A 94 -27.25 2.70 7.11
CA LEU A 94 -25.90 3.01 7.61
C LEU A 94 -25.81 2.93 9.13
N SER A 95 -26.87 3.27 9.86
CA SER A 95 -26.90 3.19 11.32
C SER A 95 -26.78 1.75 11.86
N GLU A 96 -27.10 0.75 11.04
CA GLU A 96 -27.01 -0.67 11.37
C GLU A 96 -25.66 -1.30 11.01
N MET A 97 -24.74 -0.55 10.40
CA MET A 97 -23.43 -1.07 9.99
C MET A 97 -22.47 -1.12 11.18
N ASP A 98 -21.68 -2.18 11.25
CA ASP A 98 -20.61 -2.33 12.25
C ASP A 98 -19.53 -1.27 12.06
N ILE A 99 -19.24 -0.91 10.80
CA ILE A 99 -18.29 0.14 10.42
C ILE A 99 -18.79 0.87 9.18
N VAL A 100 -18.59 2.18 9.11
CA VAL A 100 -18.96 3.02 7.96
C VAL A 100 -17.75 3.82 7.51
N VAL A 101 -17.51 3.83 6.21
CA VAL A 101 -16.41 4.57 5.56
C VAL A 101 -16.95 5.42 4.43
N ASP A 102 -16.40 6.62 4.26
CA ASP A 102 -16.66 7.51 3.11
C ASP A 102 -18.12 7.94 2.92
N VAL A 103 -18.93 7.82 3.97
CA VAL A 103 -20.34 8.22 3.95
C VAL A 103 -20.88 8.47 5.36
N GLY A 104 -21.88 9.33 5.45
CA GLY A 104 -22.61 9.62 6.69
C GLY A 104 -22.21 10.93 7.38
N ALA A 105 -21.18 11.61 6.89
CA ALA A 105 -20.63 12.86 7.40
C ALA A 105 -20.27 12.80 8.90
N VAL A 106 -19.79 11.64 9.37
CA VAL A 106 -19.33 11.45 10.76
C VAL A 106 -17.95 10.80 10.82
N PHE A 107 -17.04 11.43 11.55
CA PHE A 107 -15.80 10.82 12.03
C PHE A 107 -15.91 10.58 13.54
N ASP A 108 -15.95 9.31 13.91
CA ASP A 108 -15.94 8.85 15.29
C ASP A 108 -15.32 7.43 15.35
N PRO A 109 -14.03 7.31 15.71
CA PRO A 109 -13.37 6.01 15.86
C PRO A 109 -14.02 5.11 16.90
N SER A 110 -14.69 5.66 17.92
CA SER A 110 -15.30 4.88 19.00
C SER A 110 -16.56 4.13 18.56
N SER A 111 -17.23 4.63 17.51
CA SER A 111 -18.39 4.00 16.87
C SER A 111 -18.09 3.53 15.44
N HIS A 112 -16.82 3.43 15.07
CA HIS A 112 -16.36 3.02 13.74
C HIS A 112 -17.03 3.78 12.59
N ARG A 113 -17.02 5.12 12.69
CA ARG A 113 -17.44 6.02 11.61
C ARG A 113 -16.20 6.74 11.08
N TYR A 114 -15.84 6.50 9.83
CA TYR A 114 -14.62 6.97 9.21
C TYR A 114 -14.95 7.70 7.90
N ASP A 115 -15.68 8.80 8.02
CA ASP A 115 -15.94 9.73 6.93
C ASP A 115 -15.19 11.04 7.19
N HIS A 116 -14.57 11.62 6.17
CA HIS A 116 -13.78 12.85 6.22
C HIS A 116 -14.48 14.08 5.60
N HIS A 117 -15.69 13.91 5.02
CA HIS A 117 -16.38 14.95 4.26
C HIS A 117 -16.89 16.15 5.08
N GLN A 118 -16.67 16.19 6.40
CA GLN A 118 -17.10 17.32 7.22
C GLN A 118 -16.22 18.53 6.92
N LYS A 119 -16.84 19.71 6.75
CA LYS A 119 -16.09 20.97 6.55
C LYS A 119 -15.10 21.26 7.68
N THR A 120 -15.40 20.76 8.88
CA THR A 120 -14.58 20.91 10.08
C THR A 120 -13.49 19.85 10.21
N PHE A 121 -13.46 18.83 9.36
CA PHE A 121 -12.45 17.79 9.42
C PHE A 121 -11.09 18.32 8.97
N THR A 122 -10.10 18.14 9.84
CA THR A 122 -8.72 18.65 9.64
C THR A 122 -7.67 17.64 10.09
N ASP A 123 -8.06 16.43 10.44
CA ASP A 123 -7.14 15.43 10.97
C ASP A 123 -6.15 15.00 9.89
N THR A 124 -4.88 14.97 10.29
CA THR A 124 -3.76 14.47 9.49
C THR A 124 -3.24 13.18 10.12
N PHE A 125 -2.36 12.47 9.42
CA PHE A 125 -1.78 11.23 9.93
C PHE A 125 -1.00 11.44 11.23
N ASP A 126 -0.09 12.41 11.21
CA ASP A 126 0.69 12.87 12.35
C ASP A 126 1.14 14.34 12.15
N GLU A 127 2.01 14.82 13.05
CA GLU A 127 2.57 16.19 13.02
C GLU A 127 3.50 16.47 11.84
N LYS A 128 3.93 15.44 11.08
CA LYS A 128 4.81 15.60 9.91
C LYS A 128 4.01 15.76 8.62
N HIS A 129 2.79 15.22 8.57
CA HIS A 129 1.94 15.21 7.38
C HIS A 129 0.85 16.30 7.42
N VAL A 130 1.21 17.51 7.87
CA VAL A 130 0.24 18.60 8.10
C VAL A 130 -0.45 19.13 6.84
N THR A 131 0.10 18.85 5.66
CA THR A 131 -0.47 19.28 4.37
C THR A 131 -1.64 18.41 3.93
N THR A 132 -1.60 17.12 4.26
CA THR A 132 -2.53 16.11 3.73
C THR A 132 -3.50 15.70 4.82
N LYS A 133 -4.77 16.10 4.66
CA LYS A 133 -5.87 15.57 5.49
C LYS A 133 -6.09 14.11 5.14
N LEU A 134 -6.50 13.32 6.12
CA LEU A 134 -6.86 11.92 5.88
C LEU A 134 -8.17 11.83 5.08
N SER A 135 -8.22 10.94 4.10
CA SER A 135 -9.46 10.40 3.55
C SER A 135 -9.87 9.15 4.34
N SER A 136 -10.92 8.43 3.92
CA SER A 136 -11.39 7.24 4.64
C SER A 136 -10.35 6.11 4.65
N ALA A 137 -9.56 5.96 3.59
CA ALA A 137 -8.43 5.06 3.48
C ALA A 137 -7.35 5.41 4.50
N GLY A 138 -6.91 6.67 4.57
CA GLY A 138 -5.95 7.12 5.58
C GLY A 138 -6.47 6.94 7.00
N LEU A 139 -7.76 7.16 7.24
CA LEU A 139 -8.40 6.89 8.53
C LEU A 139 -8.33 5.39 8.87
N ILE A 140 -8.78 4.49 7.99
CA ILE A 140 -8.68 3.05 8.23
C ILE A 140 -7.23 2.62 8.44
N TYR A 141 -6.30 3.15 7.64
CA TYR A 141 -4.89 2.87 7.82
C TYR A 141 -4.36 3.37 9.17
N LYS A 142 -4.77 4.56 9.62
CA LYS A 142 -4.35 5.13 10.91
C LYS A 142 -4.76 4.26 12.11
N TYR A 143 -5.98 3.71 12.08
CA TYR A 143 -6.53 2.94 13.20
C TYR A 143 -6.26 1.44 13.12
N PHE A 144 -6.16 0.87 11.90
CA PHE A 144 -6.04 -0.58 11.69
C PHE A 144 -4.74 -0.98 10.96
N GLY A 145 -3.96 -0.03 10.44
CA GLY A 145 -2.85 -0.30 9.52
C GLY A 145 -1.78 -1.23 10.09
N ARG A 146 -1.55 -1.20 11.41
CA ARG A 146 -0.62 -2.12 12.07
C ARG A 146 -1.06 -3.57 11.96
N GLU A 147 -2.32 -3.84 12.28
CA GLU A 147 -2.90 -5.18 12.15
C GLU A 147 -2.91 -5.62 10.68
N ILE A 148 -3.33 -4.74 9.78
CA ILE A 148 -3.36 -4.99 8.33
C ILE A 148 -1.99 -5.43 7.82
N LEU A 149 -0.93 -4.67 8.14
CA LEU A 149 0.44 -4.96 7.70
C LEU A 149 0.96 -6.29 8.27
N GLN A 150 0.65 -6.59 9.54
CA GLN A 150 1.00 -7.86 10.17
C GLN A 150 0.32 -9.03 9.44
N ASN A 151 -0.94 -8.87 9.08
CA ASN A 151 -1.73 -9.88 8.39
C ASN A 151 -1.34 -10.07 6.92
N ILE A 152 -0.83 -9.03 6.24
CA ILE A 152 -0.29 -9.16 4.87
C ILE A 152 1.07 -9.87 4.91
N VAL A 153 2.02 -9.37 5.71
CA VAL A 153 3.43 -9.80 5.63
C VAL A 153 3.62 -11.23 6.13
N LYS A 154 2.98 -11.59 7.25
CA LYS A 154 3.03 -12.87 8.00
C LYS A 154 4.44 -13.47 8.20
N ASN A 155 4.78 -13.80 9.45
CA ASN A 155 5.98 -14.58 9.78
C ASN A 155 7.32 -13.98 9.30
N VAL A 156 7.40 -12.65 9.20
CA VAL A 156 8.67 -11.95 8.92
C VAL A 156 9.00 -11.07 10.11
N GLU A 157 10.18 -11.26 10.68
CA GLU A 157 10.68 -10.42 11.75
C GLU A 157 11.25 -9.13 11.16
N ILE A 158 10.46 -8.06 11.24
CA ILE A 158 10.83 -6.71 10.81
C ILE A 158 10.32 -5.68 11.80
N ASP A 159 10.87 -4.47 11.69
CA ASP A 159 10.36 -3.30 12.40
C ASP A 159 9.05 -2.83 11.74
N TYR A 160 7.92 -3.31 12.28
CA TYR A 160 6.58 -2.99 11.80
C TYR A 160 6.22 -1.51 11.98
N ASP A 161 6.81 -0.82 12.95
CA ASP A 161 6.62 0.63 13.10
C ASP A 161 7.25 1.36 11.92
N LYS A 162 8.49 1.01 11.55
CA LYS A 162 9.12 1.57 10.35
C LYS A 162 8.35 1.23 9.07
N LEU A 163 7.84 0.00 8.93
CA LEU A 163 7.03 -0.37 7.78
C LEU A 163 5.76 0.48 7.71
N TYR A 164 5.09 0.70 8.84
CA TYR A 164 3.86 1.48 8.91
C TYR A 164 4.04 2.92 8.43
N TYR A 165 5.11 3.60 8.83
CA TYR A 165 5.41 4.93 8.31
C TYR A 165 5.83 4.88 6.84
N LEU A 166 6.68 3.93 6.43
CA LEU A 166 7.09 3.82 5.03
C LEU A 166 5.91 3.61 4.08
N ILE A 167 4.94 2.80 4.46
CA ILE A 167 3.75 2.55 3.63
C ILE A 167 2.81 3.75 3.61
N TYR A 168 2.71 4.51 4.70
CA TYR A 168 1.97 5.76 4.65
C TYR A 168 2.63 6.75 3.69
N ASP A 169 3.90 7.09 3.95
CA ASP A 169 4.67 8.12 3.23
C ASP A 169 4.81 7.82 1.73
N ASN A 170 4.82 6.54 1.33
CA ASN A 170 5.10 6.13 -0.05
C ASN A 170 3.88 5.55 -0.79
N PHE A 171 2.71 5.51 -0.15
CA PHE A 171 1.52 4.94 -0.79
C PHE A 171 0.20 5.50 -0.28
N ILE A 172 -0.10 5.41 1.01
CA ILE A 172 -1.41 5.81 1.53
C ILE A 172 -1.61 7.33 1.43
N GLU A 173 -0.57 8.13 1.66
CA GLU A 173 -0.66 9.59 1.54
C GLU A 173 -1.06 10.04 0.12
N GLU A 174 -0.67 9.30 -0.93
CA GLU A 174 -1.11 9.59 -2.30
C GLU A 174 -2.64 9.50 -2.41
N ILE A 175 -3.23 8.48 -1.80
CA ILE A 175 -4.67 8.25 -1.82
C ILE A 175 -5.39 9.38 -1.06
N ASP A 176 -4.92 9.69 0.15
CA ASP A 176 -5.44 10.78 0.98
C ASP A 176 -5.36 12.13 0.25
N ALA A 177 -4.21 12.43 -0.36
CA ALA A 177 -3.97 13.68 -1.07
C ALA A 177 -4.88 13.82 -2.30
N VAL A 178 -4.96 12.79 -3.13
CA VAL A 178 -5.79 12.80 -4.36
C VAL A 178 -7.26 12.99 -4.01
N ASP A 179 -7.74 12.29 -2.98
CA ASP A 179 -9.14 12.34 -2.59
C ASP A 179 -9.53 13.70 -1.98
N ASN A 180 -8.63 14.30 -1.18
CA ASN A 180 -8.79 15.65 -0.65
C ASN A 180 -8.46 16.77 -1.66
N GLY A 181 -8.17 16.44 -2.93
CA GLY A 181 -7.88 17.41 -3.99
C GLY A 181 -6.57 18.17 -3.79
N VAL A 182 -5.58 17.56 -3.12
CA VAL A 182 -4.24 18.10 -2.93
C VAL A 182 -3.38 17.75 -4.14
N GLU A 183 -2.91 18.79 -4.84
CA GLU A 183 -2.02 18.62 -5.99
C GLU A 183 -0.59 18.29 -5.55
N CYS A 184 0.08 17.39 -6.29
CA CYS A 184 1.46 16.98 -6.02
C CYS A 184 2.49 18.11 -6.28
N TYR A 185 2.09 19.14 -7.02
CA TYR A 185 2.94 20.27 -7.38
C TYR A 185 2.23 21.60 -7.10
N PRO A 186 2.98 22.70 -6.95
CA PRO A 186 2.40 24.04 -6.87
C PRO A 186 1.45 24.33 -8.03
N ALA A 187 0.41 25.13 -7.78
CA ALA A 187 -0.65 25.41 -8.75
C ALA A 187 -0.18 26.10 -10.04
N ASP A 188 0.99 26.75 -10.01
CA ASP A 188 1.62 27.40 -11.15
C ASP A 188 2.53 26.46 -11.98
N ALA A 189 2.73 25.23 -11.53
CA ALA A 189 3.50 24.24 -12.27
C ALA A 189 2.70 23.66 -13.44
N VAL A 190 3.23 23.76 -14.66
CA VAL A 190 2.63 23.14 -15.85
C VAL A 190 3.30 21.78 -16.11
N PRO A 191 2.55 20.65 -16.04
CA PRO A 191 3.12 19.34 -16.31
C PRO A 191 3.50 19.20 -17.79
N LYS A 192 4.68 18.62 -18.06
CA LYS A 192 5.16 18.38 -19.43
C LYS A 192 4.39 17.27 -20.15
N TYR A 193 3.75 16.37 -19.40
CA TYR A 193 2.94 15.27 -19.91
C TYR A 193 1.90 14.87 -18.85
N LYS A 194 0.85 14.17 -19.28
CA LYS A 194 -0.20 13.67 -18.40
C LYS A 194 0.06 12.22 -18.00
N VAL A 195 -0.02 11.92 -16.71
CA VAL A 195 -0.09 10.55 -16.18
C VAL A 195 -1.55 10.13 -16.06
N SER A 196 -1.91 8.97 -16.60
CA SER A 196 -3.30 8.46 -16.64
C SER A 196 -3.43 7.04 -16.09
N THR A 197 -2.39 6.54 -15.43
CA THR A 197 -2.27 5.15 -14.96
C THR A 197 -2.10 5.03 -13.45
N MET A 198 -2.24 6.13 -12.69
CA MET A 198 -2.23 6.08 -11.22
C MET A 198 -3.38 5.22 -10.69
N LEU A 199 -3.26 4.76 -9.45
CA LEU A 199 -4.19 3.78 -8.88
C LEU A 199 -5.64 4.29 -8.91
N GLY A 200 -5.88 5.53 -8.48
CA GLY A 200 -7.23 6.10 -8.52
C GLY A 200 -7.82 6.23 -9.92
N GLN A 201 -6.99 6.43 -10.95
CA GLN A 201 -7.46 6.45 -12.34
C GLN A 201 -7.77 5.04 -12.86
N ARG A 202 -7.02 4.02 -12.42
CA ARG A 202 -7.31 2.61 -12.71
C ARG A 202 -8.64 2.18 -12.09
N VAL A 203 -8.87 2.56 -10.82
CA VAL A 203 -10.15 2.35 -10.11
C VAL A 203 -11.27 3.09 -10.82
N GLY A 204 -11.08 4.38 -11.13
CA GLY A 204 -12.08 5.21 -11.79
C GLY A 204 -12.58 4.64 -13.13
N ARG A 205 -11.71 3.97 -13.91
CA ARG A 205 -12.09 3.31 -15.18
C ARG A 205 -13.09 2.15 -15.02
N LEU A 206 -13.21 1.59 -13.82
CA LEU A 206 -14.17 0.52 -13.55
C LEU A 206 -15.59 1.06 -13.35
N ASN A 207 -15.76 2.34 -13.00
CA ASN A 207 -17.08 2.94 -12.93
C ASN A 207 -17.83 2.84 -14.27
N PRO A 208 -19.17 2.71 -14.26
CA PRO A 208 -20.00 2.86 -15.45
C PRO A 208 -19.77 4.22 -16.11
N SER A 209 -19.68 4.22 -17.44
CA SER A 209 -19.78 5.46 -18.20
C SER A 209 -21.24 5.93 -18.22
N TRP A 210 -21.46 7.22 -18.52
CA TRP A 210 -22.80 7.80 -18.60
C TRP A 210 -23.74 7.08 -19.58
N ASN A 211 -23.19 6.37 -20.58
CA ASN A 211 -23.90 5.60 -21.59
C ASN A 211 -23.73 4.08 -21.44
N ASP A 212 -23.19 3.61 -20.32
CA ASP A 212 -22.98 2.18 -20.06
C ASP A 212 -24.22 1.59 -19.36
N GLN A 213 -24.94 0.73 -20.07
CA GLN A 213 -26.12 0.02 -19.53
C GLN A 213 -25.79 -1.39 -19.02
N GLY A 214 -24.56 -1.87 -19.18
CA GLY A 214 -24.18 -3.26 -18.93
C GLY A 214 -23.41 -3.47 -17.62
N LYS A 215 -22.69 -2.45 -17.14
CA LYS A 215 -21.91 -2.58 -15.90
C LYS A 215 -22.80 -2.48 -14.66
N LYS A 216 -22.72 -3.50 -13.82
CA LYS A 216 -23.28 -3.48 -12.46
C LYS A 216 -22.25 -2.86 -11.50
N PRO A 217 -22.55 -1.72 -10.85
CA PRO A 217 -21.59 -1.00 -10.01
C PRO A 217 -20.93 -1.87 -8.94
N ASP A 218 -21.67 -2.74 -8.28
CA ASP A 218 -21.13 -3.55 -7.17
C ASP A 218 -20.17 -4.63 -7.65
N GLU A 219 -20.42 -5.23 -8.82
CA GLU A 219 -19.48 -6.17 -9.43
C GLU A 219 -18.19 -5.45 -9.87
N GLN A 220 -18.29 -4.17 -10.29
CA GLN A 220 -17.12 -3.36 -10.62
C GLN A 220 -16.35 -2.92 -9.37
N PHE A 221 -17.05 -2.61 -8.28
CA PHE A 221 -16.44 -2.30 -6.99
C PHE A 221 -15.58 -3.47 -6.49
N GLN A 222 -16.08 -4.70 -6.59
CA GLN A 222 -15.30 -5.91 -6.26
C GLN A 222 -14.04 -6.07 -7.12
N LYS A 223 -14.12 -5.75 -8.42
CA LYS A 223 -12.92 -5.72 -9.28
C LYS A 223 -11.94 -4.62 -8.88
N ALA A 224 -12.45 -3.46 -8.45
CA ALA A 224 -11.62 -2.37 -7.97
C ALA A 224 -10.88 -2.77 -6.68
N MET A 225 -11.56 -3.48 -5.77
CA MET A 225 -10.93 -4.04 -4.57
C MET A 225 -9.78 -4.99 -4.89
N GLN A 226 -9.90 -5.81 -5.94
CA GLN A 226 -8.80 -6.66 -6.40
C GLN A 226 -7.61 -5.82 -6.88
N ILE A 227 -7.85 -4.77 -7.67
CA ILE A 227 -6.79 -3.89 -8.19
C ILE A 227 -6.02 -3.19 -7.06
N VAL A 228 -6.74 -2.60 -6.10
CA VAL A 228 -6.08 -1.89 -4.98
C VAL A 228 -5.36 -2.86 -4.04
N GLY A 229 -5.92 -4.05 -3.85
CA GLY A 229 -5.31 -5.10 -3.04
C GLY A 229 -4.01 -5.61 -3.61
N ASP A 230 -4.00 -5.96 -4.90
CA ASP A 230 -2.78 -6.41 -5.60
C ASP A 230 -1.67 -5.34 -5.52
N GLU A 231 -2.04 -4.07 -5.66
CA GLU A 231 -1.10 -2.95 -5.55
C GLU A 231 -0.54 -2.82 -4.12
N MET A 232 -1.41 -2.82 -3.11
CA MET A 232 -1.01 -2.69 -1.71
C MET A 232 -0.15 -3.85 -1.25
N GLU A 233 -0.55 -5.10 -1.55
CA GLU A 233 0.24 -6.29 -1.21
C GLU A 233 1.64 -6.22 -1.85
N SER A 234 1.72 -5.90 -3.14
CA SER A 234 3.01 -5.77 -3.84
C SER A 234 3.93 -4.74 -3.19
N ILE A 235 3.39 -3.56 -2.84
CA ILE A 235 4.17 -2.49 -2.19
C ILE A 235 4.60 -2.90 -0.78
N VAL A 236 3.68 -3.44 0.03
CA VAL A 236 3.97 -3.90 1.39
C VAL A 236 5.03 -5.01 1.39
N GLU A 237 4.89 -5.99 0.52
CA GLU A 237 5.85 -7.08 0.40
C GLU A 237 7.24 -6.57 -0.02
N TYR A 238 7.31 -5.63 -0.97
CA TYR A 238 8.57 -5.01 -1.36
C TYR A 238 9.26 -4.33 -0.18
N TYR A 239 8.53 -3.49 0.56
CA TYR A 239 9.12 -2.77 1.69
C TYR A 239 9.55 -3.70 2.82
N ALA A 240 8.71 -4.69 3.14
CA ALA A 240 8.95 -5.66 4.19
C ALA A 240 10.11 -6.62 3.86
N LYS A 241 10.10 -7.21 2.67
CA LYS A 241 10.98 -8.35 2.32
C LYS A 241 12.23 -7.95 1.55
N ALA A 242 12.26 -6.76 0.94
CA ALA A 242 13.42 -6.28 0.19
C ALA A 242 14.01 -4.99 0.76
N PHE A 243 13.21 -3.92 0.87
CA PHE A 243 13.75 -2.60 1.23
C PHE A 243 14.29 -2.54 2.66
N LEU A 244 13.50 -2.95 3.66
CA LEU A 244 13.92 -2.90 5.07
C LEU A 244 15.15 -3.78 5.35
N PRO A 245 15.23 -5.04 4.87
CA PRO A 245 16.45 -5.84 4.98
C PRO A 245 17.67 -5.17 4.33
N ALA A 246 17.54 -4.64 3.12
CA ALA A 246 18.63 -3.95 2.42
C ALA A 246 19.09 -2.69 3.18
N ARG A 247 18.14 -1.91 3.68
CA ARG A 247 18.40 -0.71 4.49
C ARG A 247 19.21 -1.04 5.74
N SER A 248 18.94 -2.14 6.41
CA SER A 248 19.69 -2.58 7.61
C SER A 248 21.16 -2.88 7.29
N ILE A 249 21.44 -3.51 6.14
CA ILE A 249 22.81 -3.77 5.69
C ILE A 249 23.56 -2.46 5.43
N VAL A 250 22.93 -1.53 4.70
CA VAL A 250 23.54 -0.22 4.40
C VAL A 250 23.76 0.58 5.68
N TYR A 251 22.79 0.58 6.60
CA TYR A 251 22.91 1.26 7.88
C TYR A 251 24.08 0.71 8.70
N ALA A 252 24.25 -0.61 8.77
CA ALA A 252 25.40 -1.23 9.45
C ALA A 252 26.74 -0.86 8.82
N ALA A 253 26.81 -0.80 7.49
CA ALA A 253 28.01 -0.40 6.75
C ALA A 253 28.36 1.08 6.98
N ILE A 254 27.35 1.97 6.99
CA ILE A 254 27.55 3.37 7.33
C ILE A 254 28.03 3.49 8.78
N SER A 255 27.39 2.81 9.74
CA SER A 255 27.76 2.91 11.15
C SER A 255 29.19 2.42 11.44
N SER A 256 29.66 1.39 10.73
CA SER A 256 31.01 0.83 10.89
C SER A 256 32.06 1.45 9.95
N ARG A 257 31.72 2.49 9.19
CA ARG A 257 32.62 3.06 8.15
C ARG A 257 33.97 3.54 8.67
N LEU A 258 34.04 4.01 9.91
CA LEU A 258 35.28 4.50 10.53
C LEU A 258 36.25 3.37 10.91
N ASP A 259 35.74 2.13 11.06
CA ASP A 259 36.56 0.96 11.34
C ASP A 259 37.43 0.56 10.14
N TYR A 260 37.00 0.95 8.93
CA TYR A 260 37.70 0.61 7.67
C TYR A 260 38.55 1.74 7.13
N HIS A 261 38.15 3.00 7.37
CA HIS A 261 38.93 4.15 6.93
C HIS A 261 38.66 5.39 7.77
N PRO A 262 39.71 6.10 8.26
CA PRO A 262 39.55 7.23 9.17
C PRO A 262 38.79 8.43 8.56
N SER A 263 38.76 8.53 7.22
CA SER A 263 37.99 9.60 6.55
C SER A 263 36.47 9.40 6.61
N GLY A 264 35.99 8.20 6.94
CA GLY A 264 34.57 7.83 6.89
C GLY A 264 33.94 7.86 5.48
N LYS A 265 34.75 8.03 4.42
CA LYS A 265 34.29 8.03 3.02
C LYS A 265 34.24 6.64 2.38
N ILE A 266 34.75 5.63 3.07
CA ILE A 266 34.74 4.24 2.63
C ILE A 266 33.85 3.46 3.58
N MET A 267 32.87 2.75 3.03
CA MET A 267 32.04 1.80 3.78
C MET A 267 32.14 0.43 3.12
N VAL A 268 32.01 -0.63 3.92
CA VAL A 268 32.08 -2.01 3.44
C VAL A 268 30.74 -2.69 3.68
N LEU A 269 30.12 -3.18 2.61
CA LEU A 269 28.91 -3.99 2.69
C LEU A 269 29.32 -5.45 2.93
N LYS A 270 29.16 -5.94 4.16
CA LYS A 270 29.57 -7.31 4.54
C LYS A 270 28.71 -8.40 3.90
N THR A 271 27.45 -8.10 3.62
CA THR A 271 26.49 -9.06 3.05
C THR A 271 25.90 -8.42 1.80
N VAL A 272 26.24 -8.94 0.62
CA VAL A 272 25.63 -8.54 -0.64
C VAL A 272 25.22 -9.80 -1.38
N ARG A 273 23.92 -9.98 -1.60
CA ARG A 273 23.40 -11.04 -2.47
C ARG A 273 23.16 -10.44 -3.85
N CYS A 274 23.77 -11.04 -4.88
CA CYS A 274 23.49 -10.69 -6.26
C CYS A 274 22.08 -11.19 -6.66
N ALA A 275 21.36 -10.44 -7.48
CA ALA A 275 20.05 -10.85 -8.02
C ALA A 275 20.10 -12.20 -8.77
N SER A 276 21.29 -12.65 -9.18
CA SER A 276 21.50 -13.98 -9.79
C SER A 276 21.46 -15.16 -8.79
N GLY A 277 21.23 -14.91 -7.50
CA GLY A 277 21.16 -15.95 -6.46
C GLY A 277 22.51 -16.58 -6.09
N ARG A 278 23.61 -16.10 -6.68
CA ARG A 278 24.95 -16.51 -6.28
C ARG A 278 25.36 -15.77 -5.01
N GLU A 279 25.52 -16.53 -3.93
CA GLU A 279 26.39 -16.14 -2.83
C GLU A 279 27.83 -16.30 -3.33
N GLU A 280 28.41 -15.21 -3.82
CA GLU A 280 29.85 -15.17 -4.01
C GLU A 280 30.45 -14.83 -2.63
N PRO A 281 31.17 -15.75 -1.96
CA PRO A 281 31.97 -15.39 -0.81
C PRO A 281 33.02 -14.39 -1.29
N TRP A 282 33.03 -13.20 -0.69
CA TRP A 282 34.02 -12.15 -0.95
C TRP A 282 35.32 -12.42 -0.20
#